data_AF-A0A3D1CCP5-F1
#
_entry.id   AF-A0A3D1CCP5-F1
#
_cell.length_a   1.000
_cell.length_b   1.000
_cell.length_c   1.000
_cell.angle_alpha   90.00
_cell.angle_beta   90.00
_cell.angle_gamma   90.00
#
_symmetry.space_group_name_H-M   'P 1'
#
loop_
_entity.id
_entity.type
_entity.pdbx_description
1 polymer ?
#
loop_
_entity_poly.entity_id
_entity_poly.type
_entity_poly.pdbx_seq_one_letter_code
_entity_poly.pdbx_strand_id
1 'polypeptide(L)'
;MSENKNAVEMHGCIVCARVFNVLAVYSPDGRLVNCSVTSPGGRCLPGERQPLVVCDTHTTGEIETAFTRWQSRKGEEPDGD
;
A
#
# COMPACT_ATOMS: atom_id res chain seq x y z
N MET A 1 20.10 9.91 16.10
CA MET A 1 19.53 9.22 14.92
C MET A 1 18.04 9.23 15.12
N SER A 2 17.26 9.72 14.16
CA SER A 2 15.80 9.66 14.26
C SER A 2 15.33 8.23 13.99
N GLU A 3 14.45 7.72 14.83
CA GLU A 3 13.93 6.35 14.74
C GLU A 3 12.78 6.28 13.73
N ASN A 4 12.57 5.11 13.13
CA ASN A 4 11.42 4.87 12.28
C ASN A 4 10.13 4.95 13.10
N LYS A 5 9.05 5.41 12.48
CA LYS A 5 7.73 5.55 13.09
C LYS A 5 6.79 4.46 12.61
N ASN A 6 6.19 3.73 13.54
CA ASN A 6 5.15 2.76 13.24
C ASN A 6 3.77 3.46 13.27
N ALA A 7 2.91 3.11 12.31
CA ALA A 7 1.52 3.56 12.24
C ALA A 7 0.61 2.38 11.95
N VAL A 8 -0.56 2.35 12.61
CA VAL A 8 -1.63 1.41 12.29
C VAL A 8 -2.64 2.15 11.42
N GLU A 9 -2.83 1.66 10.21
CA GLU A 9 -3.66 2.27 9.18
C GLU A 9 -4.66 1.26 8.62
N MET A 10 -5.74 1.75 8.02
CA MET A 10 -6.72 0.91 7.32
C MET A 10 -6.63 1.13 5.82
N HIS A 11 -6.36 0.07 5.07
CA HIS A 11 -6.24 0.13 3.62
C HIS A 11 -7.19 -0.87 2.96
N GLY A 12 -7.79 -0.45 1.85
CA GLY A 12 -8.59 -1.33 1.00
C GLY A 12 -7.72 -2.16 0.06
N CYS A 13 -8.16 -3.39 -0.23
CA CYS A 13 -7.61 -4.16 -1.34
C CYS A 13 -7.76 -3.35 -2.63
N ILE A 14 -6.69 -3.22 -3.40
CA ILE A 14 -6.69 -2.44 -4.65
C ILE A 14 -7.65 -2.98 -5.72
N VAL A 15 -8.11 -4.23 -5.58
CA VAL A 15 -9.04 -4.88 -6.52
C VAL A 15 -10.50 -4.73 -6.05
N CYS A 16 -10.81 -5.13 -4.82
CA CYS A 16 -12.20 -5.22 -4.32
C CYS A 16 -12.55 -4.27 -3.17
N ALA A 17 -11.63 -3.40 -2.76
CA ALA A 17 -11.78 -2.45 -1.65
C ALA A 17 -12.07 -3.08 -0.27
N ARG A 18 -11.95 -4.41 -0.11
CA ARG A 18 -12.00 -5.07 1.21
C ARG A 18 -10.95 -4.46 2.14
N VAL A 19 -11.35 -4.06 3.34
CA VAL A 19 -10.50 -3.31 4.27
C VAL A 19 -9.64 -4.24 5.11
N PHE A 20 -8.38 -3.86 5.30
CA PHE A 20 -7.40 -4.55 6.12
C PHE A 20 -6.68 -3.56 7.04
N ASN A 21 -6.36 -4.01 8.25
CA ASN A 21 -5.44 -3.28 9.11
C ASN A 21 -4.01 -3.53 8.62
N VAL A 22 -3.24 -2.45 8.52
CA VAL A 22 -1.85 -2.44 8.07
C VAL A 22 -0.99 -1.79 9.14
N LEU A 23 0.09 -2.45 9.49
CA LEU A 23 1.19 -1.86 10.22
C LEU A 23 2.19 -1.28 9.21
N ALA A 24 2.17 0.04 9.05
CA ALA A 24 3.11 0.78 8.23
C ALA A 24 4.30 1.26 9.07
N VAL A 25 5.49 1.23 8.48
CA VAL A 25 6.73 1.72 9.08
C VAL A 25 7.26 2.82 8.17
N TYR A 26 7.33 4.03 8.72
CA TYR A 26 7.82 5.22 8.03
C TYR A 26 9.21 5.59 8.51
N SER A 27 10.04 6.07 7.59
CA SER A 27 11.30 6.73 7.93
C SER A 27 11.01 8.05 8.67
N PRO A 28 12.02 8.64 9.33
CA PRO A 28 11.89 9.97 9.93
C PRO A 28 11.42 11.04 8.93
N ASP A 29 11.81 10.92 7.67
CA ASP A 29 11.41 11.80 6.56
C ASP A 29 10.00 11.52 6.02
N GLY A 30 9.24 10.63 6.67
CA GLY A 30 7.86 10.30 6.29
C GLY A 30 7.73 9.37 5.09
N ARG A 31 8.82 8.73 4.62
CA ARG A 31 8.75 7.76 3.51
C ARG A 31 8.39 6.39 4.04
N LEU A 32 7.47 5.69 3.37
CA LEU A 32 7.18 4.30 3.72
C LEU A 32 8.43 3.43 3.49
N VAL A 33 8.85 2.73 4.53
CA VAL A 33 9.99 1.80 4.54
C VAL A 33 9.50 0.36 4.49
N ASN A 34 8.41 0.06 5.21
CA ASN A 34 7.84 -1.27 5.24
C ASN A 34 6.33 -1.20 5.52
N CYS A 35 5.58 -2.20 5.07
CA CYS A 35 4.21 -2.40 5.53
C CYS A 35 3.90 -3.88 5.66
N SER A 36 3.06 -4.22 6.64
CA SER A 36 2.57 -5.58 6.82
C SER A 36 1.09 -5.55 7.18
N VAL A 37 0.32 -6.43 6.55
CA VAL A 37 -1.09 -6.60 6.86
C VAL A 37 -1.20 -7.40 8.17
N THR A 38 -1.91 -6.86 9.15
CA THR A 38 -2.11 -7.51 10.46
C THR A 38 -3.41 -8.30 10.54
N SER A 39 -4.27 -8.17 9.52
CA SER A 39 -5.53 -8.90 9.39
C SER A 39 -5.37 -10.14 8.49
N PRO A 40 -6.07 -11.26 8.74
CA PRO A 40 -5.94 -12.45 7.92
C PRO A 40 -6.46 -12.23 6.48
N GLY A 41 -5.80 -12.86 5.51
CA GLY A 41 -6.28 -12.95 4.12
C GLY A 41 -5.92 -11.76 3.23
N GLY A 42 -4.85 -11.03 3.57
CA GLY A 42 -4.26 -10.04 2.68
C GLY A 42 -2.76 -9.89 2.88
N ARG A 43 -2.12 -9.25 1.90
CA ARG A 43 -0.69 -8.95 1.89
C ARG A 43 -0.43 -7.55 1.35
N CYS A 44 0.67 -6.97 1.80
CA CYS A 44 1.19 -5.74 1.22
C CYS A 44 1.82 -6.02 -0.15
N LEU A 45 1.58 -5.14 -1.12
CA LEU A 45 2.35 -5.14 -2.35
C LEU A 45 3.67 -4.38 -2.16
N PRO A 46 4.77 -4.87 -2.74
CA PRO A 46 6.00 -4.08 -2.83
C PRO A 46 5.74 -2.91 -3.77
N GLY A 47 5.61 -1.70 -3.24
CA GLY A 47 5.20 -0.53 -4.01
C GLY A 47 5.29 0.77 -3.21
N GLU A 48 5.56 1.85 -3.93
CA GLU A 48 6.17 3.09 -3.44
C GLU A 48 5.30 3.96 -2.52
N ARG A 49 5.99 4.59 -1.54
CA ARG A 49 5.60 5.69 -0.62
C ARG A 49 4.31 5.53 0.20
N GLN A 50 3.37 4.68 -0.19
CA GLN A 50 2.11 4.45 0.51
C GLN A 50 1.76 2.95 0.56
N PRO A 51 1.14 2.47 1.65
CA PRO A 51 0.78 1.06 1.76
C PRO A 51 -0.27 0.68 0.73
N LEU A 52 -0.01 -0.39 -0.02
CA LEU A 52 -0.95 -1.01 -0.95
C LEU A 52 -1.24 -2.43 -0.52
N VAL A 53 -2.51 -2.82 -0.54
CA VAL A 53 -2.96 -4.12 -0.04
C VAL A 53 -3.67 -4.89 -1.15
N VAL A 54 -3.46 -6.19 -1.17
CA VAL A 54 -4.26 -7.15 -1.93
C VAL A 54 -4.77 -8.24 -1.02
N CYS A 55 -6.00 -8.72 -1.24
CA CYS A 55 -6.50 -9.91 -0.57
C CYS A 55 -6.14 -11.16 -1.35
N ASP A 56 -6.04 -12.29 -0.66
CA ASP A 56 -5.59 -13.57 -1.26
C ASP A 56 -6.65 -14.24 -2.15
N THR A 57 -7.79 -13.59 -2.36
CA THR A 57 -8.89 -14.09 -3.20
C THR A 57 -8.75 -13.72 -4.67
N HIS A 58 -7.86 -12.78 -5.01
CA HIS A 58 -7.67 -12.35 -6.40
C HIS A 58 -6.48 -13.03 -7.05
N THR A 59 -6.63 -13.27 -8.35
CA THR A 59 -5.57 -13.81 -9.19
C THR A 59 -4.47 -12.77 -9.42
N THR A 60 -3.28 -13.24 -9.79
CA THR A 60 -2.15 -12.35 -10.14
C THR A 60 -2.53 -11.36 -11.24
N GLY A 61 -3.25 -11.79 -12.28
CA GLY A 61 -3.66 -10.91 -13.39
C GLY A 61 -4.62 -9.80 -12.97
N GLU A 62 -5.55 -10.07 -12.05
CA GLU A 62 -6.42 -9.03 -11.47
C GLU A 62 -5.62 -8.03 -10.65
N ILE A 63 -4.67 -8.51 -9.86
CA ILE A 63 -3.79 -7.70 -9.03
C ILE A 63 -2.92 -6.79 -9.91
N GLU A 64 -2.27 -7.35 -10.94
CA GLU A 64 -1.45 -6.58 -11.89
C GLU A 64 -2.27 -5.52 -12.61
N THR A 65 -3.47 -5.87 -13.09
CA THR A 65 -4.38 -4.92 -13.76
C THR A 65 -4.77 -3.78 -12.81
N ALA A 66 -5.12 -4.08 -11.56
CA ALA A 66 -5.45 -3.07 -10.57
C ALA A 66 -4.24 -2.20 -10.20
N PHE A 67 -3.06 -2.80 -10.10
CA PHE A 67 -1.81 -2.12 -9.81
C PHE A 67 -1.42 -1.15 -10.93
N THR A 68 -1.49 -1.57 -12.20
CA THR A 68 -1.27 -0.69 -13.35
C THR A 68 -2.25 0.48 -13.35
N ARG A 69 -3.55 0.23 -13.09
CA ARG A 69 -4.55 1.31 -12.98
C ARG A 69 -4.24 2.29 -11.86
N TRP A 70 -3.78 1.79 -10.72
CA TRP A 70 -3.39 2.62 -9.58
C TRP A 70 -2.15 3.47 -9.93
N GLN A 71 -1.13 2.88 -10.56
CA GLN A 71 0.06 3.60 -11.02
C GLN A 71 -0.28 4.70 -12.02
N SER A 72 -1.17 4.45 -13.00
CA SER A 72 -1.60 5.47 -13.96
C SER A 72 -2.26 6.67 -13.27
N ARG A 73 -3.03 6.45 -12.20
CA ARG A 73 -3.62 7.55 -11.41
C ARG A 73 -2.58 8.34 -10.61
N LYS A 74 -1.47 7.70 -10.22
CA LYS A 74 -0.36 8.35 -9.51
C LYS A 74 0.59 9.09 -10.44
N GLY A 75 0.72 8.67 -11.69
CA GLY A 75 1.48 9.39 -12.71
C GLY A 75 0.86 10.71 -13.17
N GLU A 76 -0.35 11.04 -12.71
CA GLU A 76 -1.07 12.30 -12.96
C GLU A 76 -1.00 13.29 -11.78
N GLU A 77 -0.06 13.09 -10.84
CA GLU A 77 0.36 14.14 -9.91
C GLU A 77 1.48 14.95 -10.61
N PRO A 78 1.22 16.14 -11.20
CA PRO A 78 2.32 17.02 -11.57
C PRO A 78 3.07 17.37 -10.28
N ASP A 79 4.39 17.27 -10.31
CA ASP A 79 5.26 18.01 -9.39
C ASP A 79 4.80 19.49 -9.44
N GLY A 80 3.98 19.87 -8.45
CA GLY A 80 3.34 21.18 -8.37
C GLY A 80 4.04 22.05 -7.35
N ASP A 81 4.87 22.96 -7.88
CA ASP A 81 5.46 24.20 -7.34
C ASP A 81 6.34 24.12 -6.08
#